data_AF-A0A967TJF1-F1
#
_entry.id   AF-A0A967TJF1-F1
#
_cell.length_a   1.000
_cell.length_b   1.000
_cell.length_c   1.000
_cell.angle_alpha   90.00
_cell.angle_beta   90.00
_cell.angle_gamma   90.00
#
_symmetry.space_group_name_H-M   'P 1'
#
loop_
_entity.id
_entity.type
_entity.pdbx_description
1 polymer ?
#
loop_
_entity_poly.entity_id
_entity_poly.type
_entity_poly.pdbx_seq_one_letter_code
_entity_poly.pdbx_strand_id
1 'polypeptide(L)'
;MGHSAGGHLVSMLTAAPSRYYPMNVRPWLGSVILDSAALNIVQLMSQRHLPLYDYAFGEDPDYWKKISPYELLEKSGPPVFAVCSRKRIDNPCNYHRQFNSKALEMGRTSSLMRLWITHGEINSQLGKDSDYTEAVESFIYSLL
;
A
#
# COMPACT_ATOMS: atom_id res chain seq x y z
N MET A 1 4.54 0.96 8.92
CA MET A 1 4.06 2.08 8.06
C MET A 1 5.12 2.34 7.00
N GLY A 2 4.73 2.75 5.79
CA GLY A 2 5.69 3.12 4.74
C GLY A 2 5.10 4.06 3.69
N HIS A 3 5.93 4.96 3.15
CA HIS A 3 5.56 5.93 2.11
C HIS A 3 6.24 5.62 0.78
N SER A 4 5.54 5.87 -0.34
CA SER A 4 6.08 5.68 -1.69
C SER A 4 6.60 4.26 -1.91
N ALA A 5 7.88 4.09 -2.27
CA ALA A 5 8.55 2.79 -2.32
C ALA A 5 8.50 2.02 -0.99
N GLY A 6 8.61 2.70 0.16
CA GLY A 6 8.40 2.07 1.46
C GLY A 6 6.95 1.61 1.67
N GLY A 7 5.98 2.30 1.06
CA GLY A 7 4.58 1.88 1.03
C GLY A 7 4.39 0.59 0.23
N HIS A 8 5.09 0.46 -0.91
CA HIS A 8 5.16 -0.81 -1.64
C HIS A 8 5.75 -1.94 -0.79
N LEU A 9 6.89 -1.73 -0.12
CA LEU A 9 7.51 -2.76 0.72
C LEU A 9 6.61 -3.19 1.89
N VAL A 10 5.96 -2.25 2.58
CA VAL A 10 4.99 -2.57 3.63
C VAL A 10 3.81 -3.34 3.06
N SER A 11 3.32 -2.97 1.88
CA SER A 11 2.21 -3.68 1.24
C SER A 11 2.59 -5.11 0.82
N MET A 12 3.83 -5.37 0.42
CA MET A 12 4.34 -6.73 0.16
C MET A 12 4.29 -7.61 1.41
N LEU A 13 4.81 -7.11 2.53
CA LEU A 13 4.75 -7.79 3.84
C LEU A 13 3.30 -8.06 4.25
N THR A 14 2.45 -7.06 4.08
CA THR A 14 1.03 -7.06 4.48
C THR A 14 0.18 -7.98 3.63
N ALA A 15 0.49 -8.09 2.33
CA ALA A 15 -0.25 -8.91 1.40
C ALA A 15 -0.12 -10.39 1.74
N ALA A 16 1.10 -10.86 2.04
CA ALA A 16 1.41 -12.26 2.25
C ALA A 16 2.27 -12.50 3.50
N PRO A 17 1.76 -12.21 4.72
CA PRO A 17 2.56 -12.27 5.94
C PRO A 17 3.08 -13.68 6.24
N SER A 18 2.37 -14.72 5.81
CA SER A 18 2.77 -16.12 6.02
C SER A 18 4.13 -16.47 5.41
N ARG A 19 4.54 -15.77 4.33
CA ARG A 19 5.83 -15.95 3.66
C ARG A 19 7.02 -15.48 4.51
N TYR A 20 6.76 -14.57 5.45
CA TYR A 20 7.81 -13.90 6.23
C TYR A 20 7.94 -14.45 7.65
N TYR A 21 6.92 -15.13 8.18
CA TYR A 21 6.99 -15.76 9.51
C TYR A 21 8.15 -16.77 9.67
N PRO A 22 8.48 -17.62 8.68
CA PRO A 22 9.65 -18.50 8.75
C PRO A 22 10.99 -17.75 8.86
N MET A 23 11.01 -16.45 8.55
CA MET A 23 12.19 -15.58 8.67
C MET A 23 12.25 -14.85 10.03
N ASN A 24 11.58 -15.37 11.06
CA ASN A 24 11.46 -14.77 12.40
C ASN A 24 10.76 -13.41 12.43
N VAL A 25 9.95 -13.09 11.42
CA VAL A 25 9.07 -11.91 11.47
C VAL A 25 7.93 -12.20 12.43
N ARG A 26 7.78 -11.36 13.46
CA ARG A 26 6.67 -11.46 14.40
C ARG A 26 5.40 -10.89 13.77
N PRO A 27 4.21 -11.44 14.08
CA PRO A 27 2.95 -10.80 13.73
C PRO A 27 2.92 -9.34 14.23
N TRP A 28 2.36 -8.45 13.42
CA TRP A 28 2.17 -7.04 13.75
C TRP A 28 0.69 -6.68 13.67
N LEU A 29 0.30 -5.65 14.41
CA LEU A 29 -1.12 -5.35 14.66
C LEU A 29 -1.83 -4.74 13.45
N GLY A 30 -1.13 -4.00 12.60
CA GLY A 30 -1.73 -3.32 11.44
C GLY A 30 -0.70 -2.60 10.58
N SER A 31 -1.10 -2.29 9.35
CA SER A 31 -0.24 -1.64 8.36
C SER A 31 -0.84 -0.32 7.87
N VAL A 32 -0.01 0.73 7.87
CA VAL A 32 -0.33 1.99 7.20
C VAL A 32 0.47 2.13 5.91
N ILE A 33 -0.23 2.24 4.78
CA ILE A 33 0.37 2.34 3.42
C ILE A 33 0.13 3.74 2.89
N LEU A 34 1.20 4.52 2.71
CA LEU A 34 1.14 5.92 2.32
C LEU A 34 1.55 6.09 0.85
N ASP A 35 0.56 6.34 0.01
CA ASP A 35 0.70 6.88 -1.34
C ASP A 35 1.67 6.10 -2.25
N SER A 36 1.52 4.78 -2.31
CA SER A 36 2.16 3.95 -3.32
C SER A 36 1.22 3.66 -4.50
N ALA A 37 1.65 3.92 -5.73
CA ALA A 37 0.98 3.41 -6.93
C ALA A 37 1.40 1.95 -7.24
N ALA A 38 2.53 1.52 -6.69
CA ALA A 38 3.12 0.20 -6.88
C ALA A 38 2.42 -0.86 -6.00
N LEU A 39 1.10 -1.01 -6.13
CA LEU A 39 0.32 -2.05 -5.43
C LEU A 39 -0.15 -3.16 -6.36
N ASN A 40 -0.38 -2.85 -7.64
CA ASN A 40 -0.63 -3.86 -8.68
C ASN A 40 0.42 -3.67 -9.78
N ILE A 41 1.58 -4.34 -9.63
CA ILE A 41 2.72 -4.15 -10.55
C ILE A 41 2.41 -4.68 -11.94
N VAL A 42 1.66 -5.79 -12.03
CA VAL A 42 1.22 -6.34 -13.32
C VAL A 42 0.45 -5.29 -14.11
N GLN A 43 -0.57 -4.66 -13.49
CA GLN A 43 -1.34 -3.62 -14.17
C GLN A 43 -0.50 -2.37 -14.44
N LEU A 44 0.34 -1.94 -13.49
CA LEU A 44 1.18 -0.76 -13.61
C LEU A 44 2.17 -0.87 -14.78
N MET A 45 2.86 -2.00 -14.90
CA MET A 45 3.88 -2.21 -15.92
C MET A 45 3.31 -2.57 -17.29
N SER A 46 2.08 -3.12 -17.36
CA SER A 46 1.42 -3.47 -18.62
C SER A 46 0.80 -2.28 -19.38
N GLN A 47 0.89 -1.07 -18.84
CA GLN A 47 0.39 0.15 -19.45
C GLN A 47 1.50 1.21 -19.50
N ARG A 48 1.27 2.35 -20.17
CA ARG A 48 2.22 3.47 -20.12
C ARG A 48 2.40 3.93 -18.67
N HIS A 49 3.64 3.99 -18.22
CA HIS A 49 4.00 4.30 -16.84
C HIS A 49 5.20 5.27 -16.77
N LEU A 50 5.54 5.71 -15.56
CA LEU A 50 6.70 6.59 -15.33
C LEU A 50 8.01 5.80 -15.45
N PRO A 51 9.09 6.36 -16.03
CA PRO A 51 10.35 5.63 -16.24
C PRO A 51 10.99 5.05 -14.98
N LEU A 52 10.69 5.61 -13.80
CA LEU A 52 11.21 5.09 -12.54
C LEU A 52 10.81 3.63 -12.28
N TYR A 53 9.69 3.18 -12.85
CA TYR A 53 9.21 1.82 -12.65
C TYR A 53 9.99 0.79 -13.46
N ASP A 54 10.52 1.17 -14.63
CA ASP A 54 11.42 0.32 -15.40
C ASP A 54 12.69 -0.01 -14.59
N TYR A 55 13.27 1.00 -13.94
CA TYR A 55 14.43 0.81 -13.07
C TYR A 55 14.14 -0.06 -11.85
N ALA A 56 12.91 0.00 -11.32
CA ALA A 56 12.52 -0.74 -10.11
C ALA A 56 12.11 -2.18 -10.41
N PHE A 57 11.43 -2.42 -11.55
CA PHE A 57 10.69 -3.65 -11.79
C PHE A 57 11.12 -4.37 -13.07
N GLY A 58 11.92 -3.75 -13.94
CA GLY A 58 12.36 -4.33 -15.20
C GLY A 58 11.21 -4.74 -16.12
N GLU A 59 11.50 -5.66 -17.05
CA GLU A 59 10.59 -6.00 -18.16
C GLU A 59 9.96 -7.40 -18.04
N ASP A 60 10.27 -8.17 -16.99
CA ASP A 60 9.81 -9.56 -16.82
C ASP A 60 8.40 -9.63 -16.20
N PRO A 61 7.37 -10.08 -16.94
CA PRO A 61 6.01 -10.18 -16.43
C PRO A 61 5.83 -11.21 -15.31
N ASP A 62 6.66 -12.25 -15.27
CA ASP A 62 6.63 -13.23 -14.20
C ASP A 62 7.29 -12.70 -12.93
N TYR A 63 8.28 -11.81 -13.06
CA TYR A 63 8.80 -11.05 -11.94
C TYR A 63 7.74 -10.09 -11.39
N TRP A 64 7.03 -9.34 -12.23
CA TRP A 64 5.99 -8.40 -11.80
C TRP A 64 4.92 -9.06 -10.92
N LYS A 65 4.49 -10.28 -11.24
CA LYS A 65 3.54 -11.05 -10.39
C LYS A 65 4.12 -11.33 -9.00
N LYS A 66 5.39 -11.72 -8.91
CA LYS A 66 6.08 -12.05 -7.65
C LYS A 66 6.26 -10.84 -6.74
N ILE A 67 6.28 -9.64 -7.30
CA ILE A 67 6.43 -8.39 -6.57
C ILE A 67 5.15 -7.54 -6.55
N SER A 68 3.98 -8.10 -6.88
CA SER A 68 2.73 -7.35 -6.88
C SER A 68 1.93 -7.60 -5.60
N PRO A 69 1.83 -6.63 -4.67
CA PRO A 69 1.03 -6.76 -3.45
C PRO A 69 -0.41 -7.24 -3.72
N TYR A 70 -1.01 -6.74 -4.80
CA TYR A 70 -2.33 -7.16 -5.26
C TYR A 70 -2.38 -8.65 -5.62
N GLU A 71 -1.39 -9.16 -6.34
CA GLU A 71 -1.33 -10.59 -6.72
C GLU A 71 -1.02 -11.49 -5.52
N LEU A 72 -0.17 -11.01 -4.61
CA LEU A 72 0.27 -11.75 -3.43
C LEU A 72 -0.78 -11.82 -2.31
N LEU A 73 -1.82 -10.99 -2.36
CA LEU A 73 -2.75 -10.81 -1.26
C LEU A 73 -3.38 -12.14 -0.80
N GLU A 74 -3.04 -12.56 0.40
CA GLU A 74 -3.56 -13.72 1.10
C GLU A 74 -4.83 -13.37 1.88
N LYS A 75 -5.64 -14.41 2.16
CA LYS A 75 -6.91 -14.26 2.89
C LYS A 75 -6.71 -13.78 4.33
N SER A 76 -5.65 -14.26 4.98
CA SER A 76 -5.27 -13.82 6.32
C SER A 76 -4.21 -12.74 6.24
N GLY A 77 -4.27 -11.82 7.20
CA GLY A 77 -3.23 -10.82 7.43
C GLY A 77 -3.76 -9.63 8.20
N PRO A 78 -2.85 -8.72 8.61
CA PRO A 78 -3.21 -7.63 9.51
C PRO A 78 -4.13 -6.60 8.82
N PRO A 79 -4.94 -5.86 9.61
CA PRO A 79 -5.71 -4.72 9.14
C PRO A 79 -4.86 -3.68 8.40
N VAL A 80 -5.47 -2.98 7.45
CA VAL A 80 -4.81 -1.95 6.63
C VAL A 80 -5.53 -0.61 6.71
N PHE A 81 -4.76 0.46 6.88
CA PHE A 81 -5.17 1.83 6.61
C PHE A 81 -4.33 2.41 5.49
N ALA A 82 -4.97 2.69 4.36
CA ALA A 82 -4.31 3.13 3.15
C ALA A 82 -4.60 4.62 2.93
N VAL A 83 -3.62 5.36 2.44
CA VAL A 83 -3.74 6.80 2.17
C VAL A 83 -3.19 7.07 0.79
N CYS A 84 -3.87 7.88 -0.02
CA CYS A 84 -3.39 8.21 -1.36
C CYS A 84 -3.58 9.70 -1.71
N SER A 85 -2.65 10.20 -2.53
CA SER A 85 -2.71 11.50 -3.16
C SER A 85 -3.59 11.46 -4.40
N ARG A 86 -4.50 12.45 -4.52
CA ARG A 86 -5.30 12.69 -5.72
C ARG A 86 -4.63 13.63 -6.73
N LYS A 87 -3.45 14.20 -6.40
CA LYS A 87 -2.72 15.14 -7.26
C LYS A 87 -1.73 14.46 -8.22
N ARG A 88 -1.45 13.17 -8.02
CA ARG A 88 -0.44 12.44 -8.80
C ARG A 88 -0.98 11.89 -10.12
N ILE A 89 -0.15 11.98 -11.15
CA ILE A 89 -0.48 11.56 -12.53
C ILE A 89 -0.58 10.03 -12.69
N ASP A 90 0.19 9.27 -11.91
CA ASP A 90 0.20 7.81 -11.89
C ASP A 90 -0.95 7.20 -11.05
N ASN A 91 -1.87 8.05 -10.57
CA ASN A 91 -3.15 7.68 -9.96
C ASN A 91 -3.05 6.58 -8.86
N PRO A 92 -2.26 6.79 -7.79
CA PRO A 92 -2.11 5.82 -6.72
C PRO A 92 -3.45 5.47 -6.05
N CYS A 93 -4.39 6.43 -5.98
CA CYS A 93 -5.72 6.16 -5.43
C CYS A 93 -6.49 5.05 -6.15
N ASN A 94 -6.25 4.81 -7.44
CA ASN A 94 -6.85 3.69 -8.15
C ASN A 94 -6.28 2.34 -7.65
N TYR A 95 -4.96 2.27 -7.51
CA TYR A 95 -4.28 1.07 -7.00
C TYR A 95 -4.64 0.76 -5.55
N HIS A 96 -4.71 1.79 -4.71
CA HIS A 96 -5.16 1.65 -3.32
C HIS A 96 -6.59 1.14 -3.24
N ARG A 97 -7.48 1.66 -4.09
CA ARG A 97 -8.88 1.20 -4.15
C ARG A 97 -8.96 -0.29 -4.52
N GLN A 98 -8.25 -0.71 -5.56
CA GLN A 98 -8.24 -2.11 -6.00
C GLN A 98 -7.72 -3.05 -4.89
N PHE A 99 -6.58 -2.70 -4.27
CA PHE A 99 -6.03 -3.47 -3.17
C PHE A 99 -7.00 -3.55 -1.99
N ASN A 100 -7.60 -2.43 -1.61
CA ASN A 100 -8.59 -2.34 -0.53
C ASN A 100 -9.84 -3.19 -0.83
N SER A 101 -10.39 -3.10 -2.04
CA SER A 101 -11.54 -3.90 -2.47
C SER A 101 -11.25 -5.40 -2.41
N LYS A 102 -10.11 -5.83 -2.98
CA LYS A 102 -9.71 -7.25 -2.94
C LYS A 102 -9.53 -7.73 -1.49
N ALA A 103 -8.92 -6.93 -0.63
CA ALA A 103 -8.76 -7.27 0.80
C ALA A 103 -10.11 -7.45 1.50
N LEU A 104 -11.05 -6.53 1.28
CA LEU A 104 -12.40 -6.61 1.84
C LEU A 104 -13.18 -7.83 1.31
N GLU A 105 -13.10 -8.13 0.02
CA GLU A 105 -13.71 -9.32 -0.60
C GLU A 105 -13.17 -10.63 0.00
N MET A 106 -11.90 -10.63 0.42
CA MET A 106 -11.28 -11.77 1.10
C MET A 106 -11.61 -11.83 2.61
N GLY A 107 -12.36 -10.86 3.14
CA GLY A 107 -12.74 -10.78 4.56
C GLY A 107 -11.68 -10.12 5.45
N ARG A 108 -10.71 -9.40 4.88
CA ARG A 108 -9.73 -8.61 5.66
C ARG A 108 -10.29 -7.23 5.99
N THR A 109 -9.86 -6.68 7.11
CA THR A 109 -10.12 -5.28 7.45
C THR A 109 -9.18 -4.37 6.65
N SER A 110 -9.74 -3.48 5.84
CA SER A 110 -8.96 -2.51 5.07
C SER A 110 -9.78 -1.23 4.87
N SER A 111 -9.12 -0.08 4.88
CA SER A 111 -9.74 1.23 4.67
C SER A 111 -8.84 2.15 3.84
N LEU A 112 -9.43 3.16 3.20
CA LEU A 112 -8.73 4.09 2.30
C LEU A 112 -9.15 5.55 2.54
N MET A 113 -8.19 6.41 2.87
CA MET A 113 -8.34 7.86 2.90
C MET A 113 -7.74 8.49 1.64
N ARG A 114 -8.50 9.36 0.96
CA ARG A 114 -8.07 10.02 -0.29
C ARG A 114 -7.87 11.51 -0.02
N LEU A 115 -6.67 12.02 -0.23
CA LEU A 115 -6.32 13.41 0.09
C LEU A 115 -6.00 14.21 -1.17
N TRP A 116 -6.41 15.48 -1.20
CA TRP A 116 -6.06 16.44 -2.26
C TRP A 116 -4.74 17.17 -1.95
N ILE A 117 -3.70 16.40 -1.64
CA ILE A 117 -2.34 16.90 -1.36
C ILE A 117 -1.33 16.15 -2.23
N THR A 118 -0.12 16.66 -2.37
CA THR A 118 0.96 16.10 -3.22
C THR A 118 1.58 14.86 -2.58
N HIS A 119 2.38 14.14 -3.37
CA HIS A 119 3.13 12.97 -2.91
C HIS A 119 3.97 13.26 -1.66
N GLY A 120 4.71 14.37 -1.66
CA GLY A 120 5.57 14.78 -0.55
C GLY A 120 4.77 15.25 0.66
N GLU A 121 3.65 15.94 0.44
CA GLU A 121 2.76 16.39 1.52
C GLU A 121 2.12 15.24 2.28
N ILE A 122 1.82 14.10 1.64
CA ILE A 122 1.38 12.88 2.36
C ILE A 122 2.38 12.53 3.47
N ASN A 123 3.68 12.65 3.21
CA ASN A 123 4.70 12.33 4.21
C ASN A 123 4.96 13.48 5.18
N SER A 124 5.04 14.72 4.69
CA SER A 124 5.44 15.87 5.53
C SER A 124 4.31 16.47 6.37
N GLN A 125 3.04 16.15 6.06
CA GLN A 125 1.88 16.60 6.85
C GLN A 125 1.50 15.62 7.96
N LEU A 126 1.84 14.33 7.84
CA LEU A 126 1.51 13.34 8.84
C LEU A 126 2.24 13.63 10.16
N GLY A 127 1.50 13.67 11.27
CA GLY A 127 1.99 14.07 12.59
C GLY A 127 1.76 15.55 12.94
N LYS A 128 1.19 16.34 12.03
CA LYS A 128 0.66 17.68 12.34
C LYS A 128 -0.80 17.61 12.76
N ASP A 129 -1.26 18.63 13.46
CA ASP A 129 -2.67 18.82 13.82
C ASP A 129 -3.55 18.91 12.57
N SER A 130 -4.27 17.82 12.28
CA SER A 130 -5.13 17.66 11.09
C SER A 130 -5.96 16.38 11.17
N ASP A 131 -7.13 16.39 10.52
CA ASP A 131 -7.98 15.20 10.31
C ASP A 131 -7.21 14.01 9.70
N TYR A 132 -6.16 14.29 8.92
CA TYR A 132 -5.32 13.24 8.34
C TYR A 132 -4.53 12.49 9.43
N THR A 133 -3.86 13.22 10.32
CA THR A 133 -3.14 12.61 11.44
C THR A 133 -4.11 11.89 12.37
N GLU A 134 -5.23 12.53 12.73
CA GLU A 134 -6.25 11.93 13.59
C GLU A 134 -6.80 10.63 13.04
N ALA A 135 -7.02 10.53 11.72
CA ALA A 135 -7.49 9.30 11.09
C ALA A 135 -6.44 8.17 11.17
N VAL A 136 -5.16 8.49 10.98
CA VAL A 136 -4.07 7.51 11.11
C VAL A 136 -3.91 7.07 12.56
N GLU A 137 -3.95 8.00 13.51
CA GLU A 137 -3.87 7.70 14.94
C GLU A 137 -5.07 6.89 15.42
N SER A 138 -6.29 7.24 14.99
CA SER A 138 -7.51 6.48 15.30
C SER A 138 -7.42 5.05 14.81
N PHE A 139 -6.87 4.82 13.61
CA PHE A 139 -6.58 3.48 13.14
C PHE A 139 -5.58 2.78 14.07
N ILE A 140 -4.46 3.40 14.41
CA ILE A 140 -3.44 2.80 15.30
C ILE A 140 -4.05 2.47 16.66
N TYR A 141 -4.82 3.37 17.27
CA TYR A 141 -5.50 3.15 18.55
C TYR A 141 -6.50 2.01 18.49
N SER A 142 -7.18 1.80 17.36
CA SER A 142 -8.12 0.68 17.20
C SER A 142 -7.47 -0.72 17.23
N LEU A 143 -6.13 -0.79 17.16
CA LEU A 143 -5.37 -2.03 17.13
C LEU A 143 -4.76 -2.41 18.49
N LEU A 144 -4.79 -1.51 19.47
CA LEU A 144 -4.25 -1.67 20.83
C LEU A 144 -5.29 -2.31 21.75
#